data_AF-A0A7W8HDR5-F1
#
_entry.id   AF-A0A7W8HDR5-F1
#
_cell.length_a   1.000
_cell.length_b   1.000
_cell.length_c   1.000
_cell.angle_alpha   90.00
_cell.angle_beta   90.00
_cell.angle_gamma   90.00
#
_symmetry.space_group_name_H-M   'P 1'
#
loop_
_entity.id
_entity.type
_entity.pdbx_description
1 polymer ?
#
loop_
_entity_poly.entity_id
_entity_poly.type
_entity_poly.pdbx_seq_one_letter_code
_entity_poly.pdbx_strand_id
1 'polypeptide(L)'
;MKKKLLIFALSVALGLGLMSAYGQMTPVYASTESILEKEKSVEDFVGRLYTYILGRPADEEGLTQWSAVLRSGEEQGAKVAQGFIESPEFQSKTLSDREYVEILYRTFFDREADDEGLAGWLDVLDSGLSRMHVFKGFAESEEFDHLCAEYGIIRGNAALTAPMDQNEGVTKFLVRCYRLCLVREADSDGLNAWCSQILSGANTAKEAAYGFVFSQEFTSKNLSDEEYVRILYRVFMDREADEPGLQSWVRVLSQGGSRVHVFNGFADSTEFQEICDSYGIASGSGITVGGTDETPAADPGISGNSGAGENAGAGNNAGNGGNTDSVNDSSQSQTSTVYYTPNGKKYHSTPNCPTLSRSRNIYSTSLTNAQASGRTACKVCH
;
A
#
# COMPACT_ATOMS: atom_id res chain seq x y z
N MET A 1 14.57 5.82 44.55
CA MET A 1 14.19 4.64 45.37
C MET A 1 14.57 3.38 44.60
N LYS A 2 15.75 2.81 44.85
CA LYS A 2 16.21 1.56 44.22
C LYS A 2 16.01 0.42 45.23
N LYS A 3 15.17 -0.56 44.91
CA LYS A 3 15.00 -1.78 45.71
C LYS A 3 16.13 -2.75 45.36
N LYS A 4 16.98 -3.06 46.35
CA LYS A 4 17.92 -4.19 46.32
C LYS A 4 17.17 -5.45 46.72
N LEU A 5 17.25 -6.50 45.91
CA LEU A 5 16.72 -7.82 46.25
C LEU A 5 17.83 -8.63 46.92
N LEU A 6 17.58 -9.05 48.16
CA LEU A 6 18.41 -9.98 48.93
C LEU A 6 18.25 -11.40 48.36
N ILE A 7 19.36 -12.14 48.28
CA ILE A 7 19.34 -13.61 48.19
C ILE A 7 19.90 -14.16 49.50
N PHE A 8 19.08 -14.95 50.19
CA PHE A 8 19.38 -15.70 51.41
C PHE A 8 20.19 -16.95 51.07
N ALA A 9 21.27 -17.22 51.80
CA ALA A 9 21.87 -18.54 51.89
C ALA A 9 21.91 -18.96 53.37
N LEU A 10 21.12 -19.99 53.70
CA LEU A 10 21.03 -20.59 55.02
C LEU A 10 21.66 -21.99 54.94
N SER A 11 22.69 -22.28 55.76
CA SER A 11 22.82 -23.55 56.49
C SER A 11 24.06 -23.55 57.40
N VAL A 12 23.83 -24.09 58.59
CA VAL A 12 24.72 -24.18 59.77
C VAL A 12 25.25 -25.61 59.87
N ALA A 13 26.52 -25.80 60.27
CA ALA A 13 26.94 -26.87 61.21
C ALA A 13 28.38 -26.67 61.71
N LEU A 14 28.54 -26.64 63.04
CA LEU A 14 29.80 -26.73 63.78
C LEU A 14 30.33 -28.18 63.81
N GLY A 15 31.66 -28.35 63.84
CA GLY A 15 32.33 -29.57 64.26
C GLY A 15 33.85 -29.39 64.41
N LEU A 16 34.32 -29.31 65.65
CA LEU A 16 35.74 -29.34 66.05
C LEU A 16 36.26 -30.78 66.06
N GLY A 17 37.48 -31.04 65.55
CA GLY A 17 38.22 -32.26 65.88
C GLY A 17 39.35 -32.73 64.94
N LEU A 18 40.59 -32.38 65.32
CA LEU A 18 41.85 -33.15 65.23
C LEU A 18 42.57 -33.42 63.89
N MET A 19 43.90 -33.50 64.02
CA MET A 19 44.98 -33.33 63.03
C MET A 19 45.22 -34.48 62.03
N SER A 20 45.89 -34.09 60.94
CA SER A 20 46.99 -34.78 60.22
C SER A 20 46.64 -35.59 58.97
N ALA A 21 46.96 -35.02 57.80
CA ALA A 21 47.85 -35.62 56.80
C ALA A 21 47.99 -34.66 55.61
N TYR A 22 49.22 -34.49 55.14
CA TYR A 22 49.58 -33.63 54.01
C TYR A 22 48.88 -34.07 52.71
N GLY A 23 48.14 -33.13 52.11
CA GLY A 23 47.71 -33.16 50.72
C GLY A 23 47.40 -31.72 50.30
N GLN A 24 48.32 -31.07 49.61
CA GLN A 24 48.07 -29.74 49.04
C GLN A 24 47.03 -29.86 47.93
N MET A 25 45.76 -29.75 48.28
CA MET A 25 44.71 -29.43 47.33
C MET A 25 44.58 -27.91 47.35
N THR A 26 45.20 -27.25 46.39
CA THR A 26 44.92 -25.84 46.13
C THR A 26 43.44 -25.71 45.83
N PRO A 27 42.71 -24.78 46.46
CA PRO A 27 41.36 -24.46 45.99
C PRO A 27 41.53 -23.86 44.59
N VAL A 28 41.08 -24.58 43.57
CA VAL A 28 40.79 -24.01 42.26
C VAL A 28 39.63 -23.06 42.49
N TYR A 29 39.94 -21.80 42.79
CA TYR A 29 38.99 -20.72 42.62
C TYR A 29 38.75 -20.63 41.11
N ALA A 30 37.74 -21.33 40.63
CA ALA A 30 37.16 -21.04 39.33
C ALA A 30 36.69 -19.59 39.40
N SER A 31 37.47 -18.70 38.80
CA SER A 31 37.08 -17.33 38.55
C SER A 31 35.81 -17.39 37.72
N THR A 32 34.67 -17.13 38.36
CA THR A 32 33.50 -16.65 37.64
C THR A 32 33.86 -15.26 37.13
N GLU A 33 34.64 -15.21 36.04
CA GLU A 33 34.52 -14.10 35.10
C GLU A 33 33.07 -14.13 34.64
N SER A 34 32.26 -13.32 35.32
CA SER A 34 31.09 -12.72 34.72
C SER A 34 31.57 -12.14 33.39
N ILE A 35 31.32 -12.83 32.29
CA ILE A 35 31.39 -12.24 30.95
C ILE A 35 30.39 -11.09 31.01
N LEU A 36 30.91 -9.89 31.24
CA LEU A 36 30.13 -8.66 31.23
C LEU A 36 29.77 -8.49 29.75
N GLU A 37 28.60 -8.99 29.35
CA GLU A 37 28.05 -8.65 28.05
C GLU A 37 28.02 -7.13 27.98
N LYS A 38 28.86 -6.56 27.10
CA LYS A 38 28.91 -5.11 26.90
C LYS A 38 27.52 -4.70 26.46
N GLU A 39 26.83 -3.89 27.27
CA GLU A 39 25.55 -3.32 26.87
C GLU A 39 25.72 -2.56 25.56
N LYS A 40 24.85 -2.86 24.59
CA LYS A 40 24.77 -2.15 23.31
C LYS A 40 24.55 -0.66 23.57
N SER A 41 25.38 0.19 22.99
CA SER A 41 25.35 1.64 23.21
C SER A 41 24.82 2.41 22.00
N VAL A 42 24.39 3.65 22.21
CA VAL A 42 23.97 4.54 21.10
C VAL A 42 25.10 4.70 20.06
N GLU A 43 26.36 4.77 20.50
CA GLU A 43 27.53 4.76 19.62
C GLU A 43 27.61 3.49 18.76
N ASP A 44 27.31 2.32 19.32
CA ASP A 44 27.31 1.07 18.55
C ASP A 44 26.22 1.10 17.46
N PHE A 45 25.04 1.70 17.73
CA PHE A 45 24.00 1.91 16.72
C PHE A 45 24.43 2.89 15.62
N VAL A 46 25.06 4.00 15.98
CA VAL A 46 25.58 4.95 14.97
C VAL A 46 26.66 4.28 14.13
N GLY A 47 27.60 3.55 14.75
CA GLY A 47 28.63 2.79 14.04
C GLY A 47 28.05 1.78 13.04
N ARG A 48 26.91 1.17 13.39
CA ARG A 48 26.15 0.28 12.50
C ARG A 48 25.60 1.01 11.27
N LEU A 49 25.07 2.23 11.41
CA LEU A 49 24.61 3.04 10.26
C LEU A 49 25.77 3.35 9.31
N TYR A 50 26.91 3.78 9.83
CA TYR A 50 28.11 4.02 9.01
C TYR A 50 28.57 2.74 8.30
N THR A 51 28.61 1.62 9.03
CA THR A 51 29.14 0.36 8.50
C THR A 51 28.26 -0.21 7.40
N TYR A 52 26.94 -0.35 7.63
CA TYR A 52 26.08 -1.03 6.68
C TYR A 52 25.49 -0.10 5.61
N ILE A 53 25.13 1.14 5.96
CA ILE A 53 24.61 2.09 4.97
C ILE A 53 25.78 2.68 4.18
N LEU A 54 26.78 3.27 4.84
CA LEU A 54 27.86 3.98 4.16
C LEU A 54 29.04 3.07 3.75
N GLY A 55 29.17 1.87 4.32
CA GLY A 55 30.23 0.93 3.94
C GLY A 55 31.60 1.29 4.51
N ARG A 56 31.64 2.08 5.59
CA ARG A 56 32.88 2.54 6.23
C ARG A 56 32.70 2.67 7.75
N PRO A 57 33.77 2.67 8.55
CA PRO A 57 33.65 3.04 9.97
C PRO A 57 33.25 4.51 10.14
N ALA A 58 32.59 4.80 11.26
CA ALA A 58 32.30 6.16 11.68
C ALA A 58 33.61 6.91 11.99
N ASP A 59 33.69 8.17 11.57
CA ASP A 59 34.68 9.11 12.08
C ASP A 59 34.30 9.60 13.49
N GLU A 60 35.27 10.06 14.26
CA GLU A 60 35.09 10.43 15.69
C GLU A 60 34.06 11.56 15.87
N GLU A 61 34.07 12.54 14.97
CA GLU A 61 33.15 13.67 15.01
C GLU A 61 31.71 13.23 14.72
N GLY A 62 31.50 12.51 13.62
CA GLY A 62 30.20 11.98 13.23
C GLY A 62 29.63 11.03 14.29
N LEU A 63 30.44 10.13 14.83
CA LEU A 63 30.03 9.22 15.91
C LEU A 63 29.54 10.00 17.13
N THR A 64 30.27 11.04 17.52
CA THR A 64 29.93 11.87 18.69
C THR A 64 28.63 12.65 18.46
N GLN A 65 28.49 13.32 17.30
CA GLN A 65 27.34 14.17 17.01
C GLN A 65 26.04 13.36 16.88
N TRP A 66 26.03 12.30 16.07
CA TRP A 66 24.83 11.49 15.88
C TRP A 66 24.41 10.77 17.17
N SER A 67 25.38 10.32 17.98
CA SER A 67 25.07 9.70 19.27
C SER A 67 24.49 10.69 20.27
N ALA A 68 24.91 11.96 20.23
CA ALA A 68 24.32 13.00 21.07
C ALA A 68 22.87 13.28 20.69
N VAL A 69 22.58 13.37 19.39
CA VAL A 69 21.23 13.60 18.84
C VAL A 69 20.26 12.48 19.23
N LEU A 70 20.70 11.21 19.13
CA LEU A 70 19.86 10.06 19.51
C LEU A 70 19.66 9.97 21.04
N ARG A 71 20.69 10.30 21.84
CA ARG A 71 20.59 10.30 23.31
C ARG A 71 19.69 11.40 23.85
N SER A 72 19.71 12.58 23.24
CA SER A 72 18.85 13.68 23.64
C SER A 72 17.39 13.43 23.26
N GLY A 73 17.13 12.55 22.29
CA GLY A 73 15.81 12.34 21.70
C GLY A 73 15.37 13.48 20.80
N GLU A 74 16.30 14.36 20.40
CA GLU A 74 16.05 15.42 19.42
C GLU A 74 15.64 14.83 18.07
N GLU A 75 16.26 13.71 17.70
CA GLU A 75 15.82 12.86 16.59
C GLU A 75 15.73 11.39 17.00
N GLN A 76 15.10 10.60 16.14
CA GLN A 76 14.78 9.18 16.39
C GLN A 76 15.50 8.28 15.38
N GLY A 77 15.67 7.00 15.72
CA GLY A 77 16.48 6.04 14.96
C GLY A 77 16.11 5.96 13.47
N ALA A 78 14.81 5.87 13.16
CA ALA A 78 14.30 5.85 11.79
C ALA A 78 14.64 7.13 11.02
N LYS A 79 14.55 8.30 11.67
CA LYS A 79 14.82 9.58 11.00
C LYS A 79 16.32 9.80 10.76
N VAL A 80 17.16 9.41 11.72
CA VAL A 80 18.62 9.41 11.56
C VAL A 80 19.02 8.44 10.44
N ALA A 81 18.52 7.21 10.44
CA ALA A 81 18.82 6.24 9.39
C ALA A 81 18.33 6.69 8.00
N GLN A 82 17.16 7.35 7.92
CA GLN A 82 16.69 7.97 6.69
C GLN A 82 17.70 9.02 6.19
N GLY A 83 18.23 9.87 7.06
CA GLY A 83 19.25 10.86 6.70
C GLY A 83 20.54 10.25 6.16
N PHE A 84 20.94 9.07 6.65
CA PHE A 84 22.09 8.33 6.10
C PHE A 84 21.80 7.80 4.69
N ILE A 85 20.60 7.27 4.44
CA ILE A 85 20.19 6.76 3.12
C ILE A 85 19.97 7.88 2.11
N GLU A 86 19.43 9.01 2.54
CA GLU A 86 19.24 10.19 1.70
C GLU A 86 20.52 11.03 1.53
N SER A 87 21.61 10.65 2.20
CA SER A 87 22.88 11.36 2.10
C SER A 87 23.46 11.28 0.68
N PRO A 88 24.18 12.32 0.21
CA PRO A 88 24.89 12.26 -1.06
C PRO A 88 25.88 11.09 -1.14
N GLU A 89 26.48 10.70 -0.01
CA GLU A 89 27.39 9.57 0.05
C GLU A 89 26.68 8.25 -0.30
N PHE A 90 25.52 7.98 0.30
CA PHE A 90 24.74 6.79 -0.03
C PHE A 90 24.15 6.85 -1.45
N GLN A 91 23.57 8.00 -1.84
CA GLN A 91 22.95 8.17 -3.15
C GLN A 91 23.95 8.08 -4.31
N SER A 92 25.24 8.32 -4.06
CA SER A 92 26.30 8.12 -5.05
C SER A 92 26.61 6.64 -5.33
N LYS A 93 26.12 5.72 -4.49
CA LYS A 93 26.26 4.28 -4.69
C LYS A 93 25.28 3.82 -5.78
N THR A 94 25.81 3.27 -6.86
CA THR A 94 25.00 2.60 -7.89
C THR A 94 24.58 1.22 -7.39
N LEU A 95 23.58 1.16 -6.50
CA LEU A 95 23.06 -0.09 -5.93
C LEU A 95 21.91 -0.65 -6.75
N SER A 96 21.91 -1.96 -6.95
CA SER A 96 20.71 -2.72 -7.32
C SER A 96 19.68 -2.72 -6.18
N ASP A 97 18.43 -3.02 -6.52
CA ASP A 97 17.35 -3.14 -5.53
C ASP A 97 17.63 -4.26 -4.52
N ARG A 98 18.24 -5.36 -4.96
CA ARG A 98 18.68 -6.45 -4.09
C ARG A 98 19.69 -5.98 -3.05
N GLU A 99 20.75 -5.30 -3.49
CA GLU A 99 21.79 -4.78 -2.57
C GLU A 99 21.20 -3.76 -1.60
N TYR A 100 20.26 -2.93 -2.05
CA TYR A 100 19.55 -1.99 -1.19
C TYR A 100 18.78 -2.71 -0.08
N VAL A 101 17.97 -3.72 -0.41
CA VAL A 101 17.20 -4.49 0.57
C VAL A 101 18.12 -5.25 1.53
N GLU A 102 19.21 -5.86 1.05
CA GLU A 102 20.18 -6.54 1.89
C GLU A 102 20.88 -5.59 2.89
N ILE A 103 21.16 -4.35 2.48
CA ILE A 103 21.64 -3.30 3.40
C ILE A 103 20.59 -3.01 4.48
N LEU A 104 19.29 -2.96 4.13
CA LEU A 104 18.23 -2.75 5.11
C LEU A 104 18.13 -3.90 6.11
N TYR A 105 18.20 -5.16 5.68
CA TYR A 105 18.23 -6.32 6.61
C TYR A 105 19.37 -6.21 7.63
N ARG A 106 20.60 -5.98 7.16
CA ARG A 106 21.76 -5.84 8.03
C ARG A 106 21.69 -4.61 8.92
N THR A 107 21.02 -3.55 8.50
CA THR A 107 20.92 -2.28 9.25
C THR A 107 19.77 -2.29 10.26
N PHE A 108 18.62 -2.88 9.93
CA PHE A 108 17.42 -2.78 10.73
C PHE A 108 17.15 -4.05 11.55
N PHE A 109 17.58 -5.23 11.10
CA PHE A 109 17.23 -6.51 11.74
C PHE A 109 18.43 -7.30 12.29
N ASP A 110 19.66 -6.88 11.99
CA ASP A 110 20.89 -7.50 12.51
C ASP A 110 21.10 -8.94 12.01
N ARG A 111 20.65 -9.17 10.77
CA ARG A 111 20.75 -10.46 10.08
C ARG A 111 20.86 -10.24 8.57
N GLU A 112 21.30 -11.27 7.87
CA GLU A 112 21.16 -11.32 6.41
C GLU A 112 19.70 -11.57 6.01
N ALA A 113 19.35 -11.18 4.79
CA ALA A 113 18.05 -11.47 4.22
C ALA A 113 17.89 -12.98 3.99
N ASP A 114 16.74 -13.53 4.37
CA ASP A 114 16.29 -14.83 3.91
C ASP A 114 15.68 -14.73 2.49
N ASP A 115 15.67 -15.83 1.74
CA ASP A 115 15.26 -15.82 0.33
C ASP A 115 13.81 -15.37 0.12
N GLU A 116 12.90 -15.76 1.01
CA GLU A 116 11.48 -15.44 0.92
C GLU A 116 11.22 -13.96 1.23
N GLY A 117 11.77 -13.46 2.34
CA GLY A 117 11.66 -12.06 2.71
C GLY A 117 12.29 -11.14 1.68
N LEU A 118 13.45 -11.51 1.13
CA LEU A 118 14.09 -10.75 0.07
C LEU A 118 13.23 -10.71 -1.21
N ALA A 119 12.68 -11.85 -1.64
CA ALA A 119 11.78 -11.90 -2.78
C ALA A 119 10.55 -11.00 -2.57
N GLY A 120 9.94 -11.05 -1.39
CA GLY A 120 8.79 -10.20 -1.07
C GLY A 120 9.08 -8.71 -1.18
N TRP A 121 10.23 -8.23 -0.69
CA TRP A 121 10.61 -6.82 -0.83
C TRP A 121 10.98 -6.42 -2.26
N LEU A 122 11.55 -7.34 -3.04
CA LEU A 122 11.81 -7.11 -4.46
C LEU A 122 10.50 -7.03 -5.25
N ASP A 123 9.49 -7.83 -4.92
CA ASP A 123 8.16 -7.74 -5.52
C ASP A 123 7.49 -6.40 -5.20
N VAL A 124 7.69 -5.86 -4.00
CA VAL A 124 7.22 -4.50 -3.64
C VAL A 124 7.86 -3.45 -4.56
N LEU A 125 9.17 -3.51 -4.80
CA LEU A 125 9.86 -2.58 -5.70
C LEU A 125 9.43 -2.78 -7.15
N ASP A 126 9.29 -4.03 -7.61
CA ASP A 126 8.79 -4.34 -8.95
C ASP A 126 7.35 -3.85 -9.16
N SER A 127 6.54 -3.80 -8.10
CA SER A 127 5.20 -3.22 -8.16
C SER A 127 5.18 -1.70 -8.34
N GLY A 128 6.37 -1.08 -8.39
CA GLY A 128 6.62 0.34 -8.63
C GLY A 128 6.49 1.21 -7.40
N LEU A 129 6.48 0.65 -6.19
CA LEU A 129 6.65 1.41 -4.95
C LEU A 129 8.11 1.83 -4.77
N SER A 130 8.34 2.93 -4.05
CA SER A 130 9.69 3.48 -3.94
C SER A 130 10.58 2.68 -2.98
N ARG A 131 11.90 2.87 -3.10
CA ARG A 131 12.86 2.41 -2.08
C ARG A 131 12.54 2.97 -0.69
N MET A 132 11.96 4.18 -0.61
CA MET A 132 11.53 4.73 0.68
C MET A 132 10.29 4.03 1.25
N HIS A 133 9.42 3.48 0.41
CA HIS A 133 8.35 2.60 0.86
C HIS A 133 8.90 1.35 1.53
N VAL A 134 9.87 0.69 0.89
CA VAL A 134 10.56 -0.47 1.47
C VAL A 134 11.28 -0.08 2.76
N PHE A 135 12.06 1.01 2.76
CA PHE A 135 12.71 1.53 3.96
C PHE A 135 11.74 1.68 5.13
N LYS A 136 10.57 2.27 4.90
CA LYS A 136 9.55 2.44 5.95
C LYS A 136 9.11 1.10 6.51
N GLY A 137 8.95 0.08 5.67
CA GLY A 137 8.63 -1.28 6.11
C GLY A 137 9.65 -1.83 7.12
N PHE A 138 10.95 -1.61 6.87
CA PHE A 138 12.01 -2.00 7.82
C PHE A 138 12.04 -1.10 9.06
N ALA A 139 12.06 0.22 8.85
CA ALA A 139 12.16 1.23 9.90
C ALA A 139 10.93 1.29 10.83
N GLU A 140 9.82 0.66 10.44
CA GLU A 140 8.60 0.57 11.24
C GLU A 140 8.16 -0.85 11.62
N SER A 141 9.06 -1.81 11.42
CA SER A 141 8.87 -3.19 11.88
C SER A 141 9.04 -3.33 13.40
N GLU A 142 8.46 -4.41 13.94
CA GLU A 142 8.71 -4.86 15.32
C GLU A 142 10.17 -5.29 15.53
N GLU A 143 10.82 -5.89 14.53
CA GLU A 143 12.25 -6.26 14.60
C GLU A 143 13.13 -5.02 14.85
N PHE A 144 12.87 -3.92 14.14
CA PHE A 144 13.62 -2.70 14.36
C PHE A 144 13.26 -2.01 15.68
N ASP A 145 12.02 -2.13 16.15
CA ASP A 145 11.62 -1.65 17.48
C ASP A 145 12.41 -2.35 18.60
N HIS A 146 12.52 -3.67 18.51
CA HIS A 146 13.35 -4.47 19.41
C HIS A 146 14.84 -4.08 19.32
N LEU A 147 15.38 -3.94 18.10
CA LEU A 147 16.76 -3.53 17.91
C LEU A 147 17.02 -2.15 18.54
N CYS A 148 16.16 -1.16 18.30
CA CYS A 148 16.27 0.17 18.91
C CYS A 148 16.23 0.11 20.45
N ALA A 149 15.38 -0.73 21.03
CA ALA A 149 15.30 -0.91 22.47
C ALA A 149 16.61 -1.46 23.07
N GLU A 150 17.29 -2.39 22.38
CA GLU A 150 18.60 -2.90 22.82
C GLU A 150 19.69 -1.82 22.85
N TYR A 151 19.63 -0.86 21.92
CA TYR A 151 20.57 0.28 21.88
C TYR A 151 20.12 1.47 22.75
N GLY A 152 18.96 1.39 23.42
CA GLY A 152 18.43 2.46 24.25
C GLY A 152 18.01 3.71 23.46
N ILE A 153 17.60 3.56 22.21
CA ILE A 153 17.14 4.66 21.34
C ILE A 153 15.63 4.56 21.06
N ILE A 154 15.01 5.71 20.76
CA ILE A 154 13.62 5.77 20.31
C ILE A 154 13.60 5.49 18.81
N ARG A 155 12.83 4.47 18.38
CA ARG A 155 12.71 4.06 16.97
C ARG A 155 12.22 5.20 16.06
N GLY A 156 11.10 5.83 16.40
CA GLY A 156 10.45 6.85 15.56
C GLY A 156 9.84 6.31 14.29
N ASN A 157 9.56 7.16 13.30
CA ASN A 157 8.81 6.75 12.10
C ASN A 157 9.40 7.41 10.85
N ALA A 158 9.14 6.80 9.70
CA ALA A 158 9.50 7.31 8.38
C ALA A 158 8.27 7.88 7.67
N ALA A 159 8.40 9.07 7.10
CA ALA A 159 7.34 9.70 6.33
C ALA A 159 7.48 9.36 4.84
N LEU A 160 6.41 8.87 4.23
CA LEU A 160 6.30 8.75 2.79
C LEU A 160 5.68 10.04 2.25
N THR A 161 6.38 10.71 1.35
CA THR A 161 5.91 11.97 0.74
C THR A 161 5.67 11.85 -0.75
N ALA A 162 6.28 10.85 -1.41
CA ALA A 162 6.08 10.62 -2.83
C ALA A 162 4.64 10.16 -3.08
N PRO A 163 3.94 10.73 -4.08
CA PRO A 163 2.59 10.33 -4.48
C PRO A 163 2.43 8.82 -4.72
N MET A 164 3.41 8.19 -5.38
CA MET A 164 3.44 6.73 -5.63
C MET A 164 3.40 5.88 -4.36
N ASP A 165 3.80 6.43 -3.21
CA ASP A 165 3.85 5.69 -1.95
C ASP A 165 2.60 5.91 -1.09
N GLN A 166 1.69 6.81 -1.49
CA GLN A 166 0.51 7.16 -0.70
C GLN A 166 -0.64 6.16 -0.86
N ASN A 167 -0.66 5.41 -1.97
CA ASN A 167 -1.68 4.41 -2.26
C ASN A 167 -1.12 3.34 -3.18
N GLU A 168 -0.78 2.19 -2.61
CA GLU A 168 -0.20 1.05 -3.33
C GLU A 168 -1.10 0.54 -4.46
N GLY A 169 -2.42 0.52 -4.26
CA GLY A 169 -3.37 0.07 -5.29
C GLY A 169 -3.33 0.95 -6.54
N VAL A 170 -3.28 2.28 -6.35
CA VAL A 170 -3.13 3.26 -7.46
C VAL A 170 -1.82 3.04 -8.20
N THR A 171 -0.72 2.88 -7.47
CA THR A 171 0.61 2.69 -8.04
C THR A 171 0.68 1.41 -8.87
N LYS A 172 0.22 0.29 -8.32
CA LYS A 172 0.16 -1.00 -9.02
C LYS A 172 -0.70 -0.91 -10.28
N PHE A 173 -1.87 -0.27 -10.20
CA PHE A 173 -2.73 -0.05 -11.36
C PHE A 173 -2.03 0.75 -12.46
N LEU A 174 -1.35 1.84 -12.11
CA LEU A 174 -0.63 2.67 -13.08
C LEU A 174 0.57 1.93 -13.68
N VAL A 175 1.38 1.25 -12.87
CA VAL A 175 2.50 0.43 -13.34
C VAL A 175 2.02 -0.65 -14.32
N ARG A 176 0.87 -1.26 -14.03
CA ARG A 176 0.22 -2.20 -14.94
C ARG A 176 -0.17 -1.56 -16.27
N CYS A 177 -0.73 -0.34 -16.25
CA CYS A 177 -0.98 0.44 -17.46
C CYS A 177 0.30 0.72 -18.26
N TYR A 178 1.40 1.14 -17.60
CA TYR A 178 2.69 1.35 -18.26
C TYR A 178 3.20 0.06 -18.92
N ARG A 179 3.25 -1.05 -18.17
CA ARG A 179 3.81 -2.32 -18.65
C ARG A 179 2.97 -2.95 -19.75
N LEU A 180 1.65 -2.99 -19.60
CA LEU A 180 0.77 -3.68 -20.55
C LEU A 180 0.43 -2.81 -21.76
N CYS A 181 0.25 -1.50 -21.57
CA CYS A 181 -0.11 -0.62 -22.67
C CYS A 181 1.13 -0.08 -23.41
N LEU A 182 2.16 0.33 -22.68
CA LEU A 182 3.33 0.98 -23.31
C LEU A 182 4.47 -0.01 -23.55
N VAL A 183 4.54 -1.11 -22.77
CA VAL A 183 5.66 -2.08 -22.78
C VAL A 183 6.96 -1.41 -22.36
N ARG A 184 6.86 -0.60 -21.30
CA ARG A 184 8.00 0.02 -20.61
C ARG A 184 7.70 0.20 -19.14
N GLU A 185 8.76 0.31 -18.34
CA GLU A 185 8.65 0.72 -16.95
C GLU A 185 8.29 2.20 -16.85
N ALA A 186 7.56 2.54 -15.78
CA ALA A 186 7.30 3.93 -15.44
C ALA A 186 8.57 4.57 -14.88
N ASP A 187 8.91 5.77 -15.34
CA ASP A 187 9.85 6.62 -14.61
C ASP A 187 9.17 7.23 -13.38
N SER A 188 9.97 7.60 -12.37
CA SER A 188 9.46 8.10 -11.09
C SER A 188 8.64 9.38 -11.24
N ASP A 189 9.00 10.26 -12.18
CA ASP A 189 8.32 11.54 -12.36
C ASP A 189 6.94 11.32 -13.00
N GLY A 190 6.88 10.51 -14.05
CA GLY A 190 5.63 10.12 -14.71
C GLY A 190 4.68 9.38 -13.77
N LEU A 191 5.19 8.40 -13.01
CA LEU A 191 4.37 7.65 -12.06
C LEU A 191 3.82 8.54 -10.94
N ASN A 192 4.66 9.42 -10.36
CA ASN A 192 4.21 10.36 -9.34
C ASN A 192 3.21 11.39 -9.89
N ALA A 193 3.36 11.83 -11.14
CA ALA A 193 2.42 12.74 -11.78
C ALA A 193 1.03 12.10 -11.91
N TRP A 194 0.96 10.85 -12.38
CA TRP A 194 -0.32 10.12 -12.48
C TRP A 194 -0.93 9.83 -11.12
N CYS A 195 -0.14 9.37 -10.15
CA CYS A 195 -0.62 9.13 -8.79
C CYS A 195 -1.19 10.42 -8.19
N SER A 196 -0.52 11.57 -8.37
CA SER A 196 -1.00 12.86 -7.87
C SER A 196 -2.36 13.25 -8.45
N GLN A 197 -2.56 13.02 -9.76
CA GLN A 197 -3.83 13.34 -10.41
C GLN A 197 -4.98 12.47 -9.89
N ILE A 198 -4.75 11.16 -9.71
CA ILE A 198 -5.77 10.24 -9.19
C ILE A 198 -6.06 10.55 -7.71
N LEU A 199 -5.03 10.72 -6.89
CA LEU A 199 -5.17 10.95 -5.44
C LEU A 199 -5.83 12.30 -5.11
N SER A 200 -5.63 13.32 -5.95
CA SER A 200 -6.30 14.61 -5.81
C SER A 200 -7.73 14.62 -6.36
N GLY A 201 -8.15 13.56 -7.06
CA GLY A 201 -9.42 13.49 -7.77
C GLY A 201 -9.47 14.38 -9.03
N ALA A 202 -8.33 14.91 -9.48
CA ALA A 202 -8.24 15.65 -10.73
C ALA A 202 -8.39 14.75 -11.97
N ASN A 203 -8.21 13.44 -11.78
CA ASN A 203 -8.34 12.41 -12.80
C ASN A 203 -8.90 11.13 -12.16
N THR A 204 -9.77 10.42 -12.85
CA THR A 204 -10.30 9.13 -12.42
C THR A 204 -9.43 7.98 -12.94
N ALA A 205 -9.59 6.77 -12.38
CA ALA A 205 -8.86 5.61 -12.85
C ALA A 205 -9.16 5.28 -14.32
N LYS A 206 -10.41 5.46 -14.76
CA LYS A 206 -10.86 5.33 -16.15
C LYS A 206 -10.19 6.34 -17.08
N GLU A 207 -10.20 7.62 -16.71
CA GLU A 207 -9.60 8.69 -17.52
C GLU A 207 -8.08 8.50 -17.65
N ALA A 208 -7.39 8.08 -16.59
CA ALA A 208 -5.99 7.68 -16.64
C ALA A 208 -5.78 6.51 -17.61
N ALA A 209 -6.50 5.40 -17.44
CA ALA A 209 -6.41 4.23 -18.32
C ALA A 209 -6.71 4.57 -19.79
N TYR A 210 -7.67 5.46 -20.05
CA TYR A 210 -7.99 5.95 -21.39
C TYR A 210 -6.76 6.60 -22.04
N GLY A 211 -6.04 7.44 -21.29
CA GLY A 211 -4.79 8.07 -21.72
C GLY A 211 -3.72 7.06 -22.16
N PHE A 212 -3.64 5.89 -21.50
CA PHE A 212 -2.71 4.81 -21.89
C PHE A 212 -3.23 4.00 -23.08
N VAL A 213 -4.47 3.51 -23.02
CA VAL A 213 -5.06 2.60 -24.01
C VAL A 213 -5.28 3.27 -25.36
N PHE A 214 -5.57 4.57 -25.39
CA PHE A 214 -5.75 5.31 -26.65
C PHE A 214 -4.56 6.22 -26.97
N SER A 215 -3.43 6.03 -26.28
CA SER A 215 -2.16 6.68 -26.64
C SER A 215 -1.69 6.27 -28.04
N GLN A 216 -0.86 7.10 -28.65
CA GLN A 216 -0.19 6.75 -29.90
C GLN A 216 0.72 5.51 -29.72
N GLU A 217 1.39 5.38 -28.58
CA GLU A 217 2.25 4.24 -28.24
C GLU A 217 1.47 2.91 -28.25
N PHE A 218 0.27 2.88 -27.66
CA PHE A 218 -0.58 1.69 -27.63
C PHE A 218 -1.20 1.39 -29.00
N THR A 219 -1.81 2.40 -29.62
CA THR A 219 -2.52 2.23 -30.90
C THR A 219 -1.60 1.83 -32.05
N SER A 220 -0.34 2.29 -32.04
CA SER A 220 0.67 1.92 -33.03
C SER A 220 1.11 0.45 -32.96
N LYS A 221 0.77 -0.27 -31.88
CA LYS A 221 1.04 -1.72 -31.78
C LYS A 221 0.18 -2.57 -32.72
N ASN A 222 -0.89 -2.00 -33.30
CA ASN A 222 -1.78 -2.68 -34.24
C ASN A 222 -2.25 -4.08 -33.75
N LEU A 223 -2.55 -4.17 -32.45
CA LEU A 223 -2.98 -5.41 -31.79
C LEU A 223 -4.19 -6.01 -32.49
N SER A 224 -4.30 -7.34 -32.49
CA SER A 224 -5.56 -8.02 -32.80
C SER A 224 -6.64 -7.70 -31.76
N ASP A 225 -7.90 -7.97 -32.10
CA ASP A 225 -9.03 -7.77 -31.18
C ASP A 225 -8.95 -8.67 -29.94
N GLU A 226 -8.46 -9.90 -30.11
CA GLU A 226 -8.24 -10.81 -28.98
C GLU A 226 -7.15 -10.30 -28.03
N GLU A 227 -6.00 -9.87 -28.56
CA GLU A 227 -4.91 -9.29 -27.75
C GLU A 227 -5.35 -8.02 -27.03
N TYR A 228 -6.12 -7.17 -27.71
CA TYR A 228 -6.70 -5.97 -27.12
C TYR A 228 -7.56 -6.31 -25.90
N VAL A 229 -8.51 -7.24 -26.03
CA VAL A 229 -9.40 -7.64 -24.93
C VAL A 229 -8.60 -8.28 -23.79
N ARG A 230 -7.62 -9.14 -24.08
CA ARG A 230 -6.77 -9.75 -23.03
C ARG A 230 -6.00 -8.69 -22.23
N ILE A 231 -5.49 -7.65 -22.89
CA ILE A 231 -4.85 -6.54 -22.20
C ILE A 231 -5.85 -5.78 -21.31
N LEU A 232 -7.07 -5.53 -21.77
CA LEU A 232 -8.08 -4.85 -20.94
C LEU A 232 -8.43 -5.64 -19.67
N TYR A 233 -8.57 -6.97 -19.75
CA TYR A 233 -8.76 -7.80 -18.55
C TYR A 233 -7.65 -7.61 -17.54
N ARG A 234 -6.40 -7.65 -17.99
CA ARG A 234 -5.25 -7.47 -17.10
C ARG A 234 -5.21 -6.05 -16.55
N VAL A 235 -5.36 -5.02 -17.39
CA VAL A 235 -5.33 -3.60 -17.00
C VAL A 235 -6.37 -3.29 -15.92
N PHE A 236 -7.63 -3.67 -16.15
CA PHE A 236 -8.74 -3.30 -15.28
C PHE A 236 -8.95 -4.26 -14.11
N MET A 237 -8.74 -5.56 -14.29
CA MET A 237 -9.14 -6.58 -13.31
C MET A 237 -7.97 -7.32 -12.65
N ASP A 238 -6.72 -7.03 -13.07
CA ASP A 238 -5.53 -7.76 -12.60
C ASP A 238 -5.63 -9.28 -12.74
N ARG A 239 -6.22 -9.75 -13.84
CA ARG A 239 -6.35 -11.18 -14.12
C ARG A 239 -6.38 -11.47 -15.61
N GLU A 240 -6.14 -12.74 -15.94
CA GLU A 240 -6.35 -13.26 -17.28
C GLU A 240 -7.84 -13.32 -17.61
N ALA A 241 -8.15 -13.16 -18.90
CA ALA A 241 -9.48 -13.41 -19.43
C ALA A 241 -9.82 -14.90 -19.32
N ASP A 242 -11.02 -15.23 -18.83
CA ASP A 242 -11.60 -16.54 -19.05
C ASP A 242 -12.06 -16.68 -20.51
N GLU A 243 -12.04 -17.91 -21.04
CA GLU A 243 -12.31 -18.16 -22.45
C GLU A 243 -13.73 -17.69 -22.87
N PRO A 244 -14.82 -17.95 -22.12
CA PRO A 244 -16.14 -17.43 -22.46
C PRO A 244 -16.21 -15.91 -22.50
N GLY A 245 -15.68 -15.22 -21.48
CA GLY A 245 -15.67 -13.76 -21.39
C GLY A 245 -14.90 -13.11 -22.53
N LEU A 246 -13.72 -13.66 -22.85
CA LEU A 246 -12.92 -13.23 -23.99
C LEU A 246 -13.70 -13.33 -25.30
N GLN A 247 -14.28 -14.50 -25.60
CA GLN A 247 -15.00 -14.73 -26.86
C GLN A 247 -16.23 -13.81 -26.98
N SER A 248 -16.88 -13.48 -25.86
CA SER A 248 -17.98 -12.52 -25.84
C SER A 248 -17.53 -11.13 -26.31
N TRP A 249 -16.44 -10.59 -25.75
CA TRP A 249 -15.93 -9.28 -26.13
C TRP A 249 -15.33 -9.24 -27.53
N VAL A 250 -14.63 -10.29 -27.94
CA VAL A 250 -14.11 -10.40 -29.32
C VAL A 250 -15.27 -10.43 -30.33
N ARG A 251 -16.38 -11.09 -29.99
CA ARG A 251 -17.58 -11.08 -30.83
C ARG A 251 -18.13 -9.67 -31.02
N VAL A 252 -18.16 -8.85 -29.98
CA VAL A 252 -18.60 -7.44 -30.07
C VAL A 252 -17.78 -6.68 -31.11
N LEU A 253 -16.45 -6.84 -31.11
CA LEU A 253 -15.57 -6.21 -32.09
C LEU A 253 -15.81 -6.77 -33.50
N SER A 254 -15.95 -8.09 -33.64
CA SER A 254 -16.21 -8.74 -34.94
C SER A 254 -17.53 -8.33 -35.60
N GLN A 255 -18.50 -7.88 -34.79
CA GLN A 255 -19.81 -7.41 -35.25
C GLN A 255 -19.85 -5.90 -35.53
N GLY A 256 -18.70 -5.22 -35.48
CA GLY A 256 -18.58 -3.79 -35.78
C GLY A 256 -18.60 -2.89 -34.54
N GLY A 257 -18.59 -3.46 -33.33
CA GLY A 257 -18.39 -2.69 -32.11
C GLY A 257 -17.01 -2.02 -32.09
N SER A 258 -16.92 -0.82 -31.50
CA SER A 258 -15.65 -0.09 -31.43
C SER A 258 -14.80 -0.53 -30.24
N ARG A 259 -13.48 -0.35 -30.33
CA ARG A 259 -12.56 -0.56 -29.19
C ARG A 259 -12.90 0.34 -28.00
N VAL A 260 -13.35 1.56 -28.25
CA VAL A 260 -13.83 2.48 -27.20
C VAL A 260 -15.07 1.92 -26.49
N HIS A 261 -16.00 1.30 -27.22
CA HIS A 261 -17.15 0.64 -26.62
C HIS A 261 -16.72 -0.51 -25.69
N VAL A 262 -15.82 -1.38 -26.16
CA VAL A 262 -15.28 -2.47 -25.33
C VAL A 262 -14.52 -1.93 -24.12
N PHE A 263 -13.64 -0.94 -24.29
CA PHE A 263 -12.95 -0.26 -23.19
C PHE A 263 -13.93 0.24 -22.12
N ASN A 264 -15.00 0.94 -22.52
CA ASN A 264 -16.01 1.42 -21.58
C ASN A 264 -16.71 0.26 -20.86
N GLY A 265 -16.95 -0.86 -21.56
CA GLY A 265 -17.47 -2.08 -20.93
C GLY A 265 -16.62 -2.58 -19.76
N PHE A 266 -15.29 -2.53 -19.87
CA PHE A 266 -14.38 -2.87 -18.76
C PHE A 266 -14.32 -1.75 -17.70
N ALA A 267 -14.10 -0.52 -18.15
CA ALA A 267 -13.87 0.63 -17.28
C ALA A 267 -15.11 1.09 -16.50
N ASP A 268 -16.31 0.75 -16.97
CA ASP A 268 -17.57 1.03 -16.27
C ASP A 268 -18.15 -0.23 -15.59
N SER A 269 -17.45 -1.36 -15.64
CA SER A 269 -17.91 -2.60 -15.02
C SER A 269 -17.97 -2.50 -13.48
N THR A 270 -18.88 -3.26 -12.87
CA THR A 270 -18.95 -3.38 -11.40
C THR A 270 -17.63 -3.90 -10.81
N GLU A 271 -16.97 -4.84 -11.48
CA GLU A 271 -15.69 -5.40 -11.02
C GLU A 271 -14.61 -4.32 -10.90
N PHE A 272 -14.46 -3.46 -11.91
CA PHE A 272 -13.49 -2.36 -11.83
C PHE A 272 -13.87 -1.29 -10.81
N GLN A 273 -15.18 -1.01 -10.66
CA GLN A 273 -15.66 -0.13 -9.61
C GLN A 273 -15.29 -0.66 -8.22
N GLU A 274 -15.50 -1.95 -7.96
CA GLU A 274 -15.13 -2.60 -6.69
C GLU A 274 -13.61 -2.55 -6.44
N ILE A 275 -12.79 -2.74 -7.48
CA ILE A 275 -11.33 -2.58 -7.39
C ILE A 275 -10.96 -1.15 -7.01
N CYS A 276 -11.52 -0.15 -7.70
CA CYS A 276 -11.28 1.26 -7.38
C CYS A 276 -11.75 1.64 -5.98
N ASP A 277 -12.91 1.14 -5.56
CA ASP A 277 -13.45 1.33 -4.21
C ASP A 277 -12.53 0.71 -3.15
N SER A 278 -11.92 -0.45 -3.42
CA SER A 278 -10.94 -1.08 -2.54
C SER A 278 -9.67 -0.23 -2.37
N TYR A 279 -9.32 0.56 -3.38
CA TYR A 279 -8.22 1.53 -3.32
C TYR A 279 -8.67 2.90 -2.77
N GLY A 280 -9.97 3.11 -2.56
CA GLY A 280 -10.52 4.40 -2.13
C GLY A 280 -10.43 5.50 -3.18
N ILE A 281 -10.46 5.15 -4.47
CA ILE A 281 -10.39 6.10 -5.59
C ILE A 281 -11.65 6.05 -6.45
N ALA A 282 -11.91 7.11 -7.21
CA ALA A 282 -13.01 7.12 -8.17
C ALA A 282 -12.63 6.33 -9.43
N SER A 283 -13.45 5.32 -9.78
CA SER A 283 -13.35 4.62 -11.06
C SER A 283 -13.59 5.56 -12.24
N GLY A 284 -14.55 6.49 -12.10
CA GLY A 284 -15.07 7.32 -13.18
C GLY A 284 -16.34 6.72 -13.82
N SER A 285 -17.01 7.51 -14.66
CA SER A 285 -18.20 7.08 -15.42
C SER A 285 -18.37 7.91 -16.70
N GLY A 286 -18.93 7.34 -17.76
CA GLY A 286 -19.29 8.07 -18.98
C GLY A 286 -18.15 8.16 -20.02
N ILE A 287 -18.50 8.58 -21.23
CA ILE A 287 -17.68 8.43 -22.46
C ILE A 287 -16.68 9.59 -22.68
N THR A 288 -16.90 10.77 -22.09
CA THR A 288 -16.30 12.00 -22.61
C THR A 288 -14.97 12.36 -21.97
N VAL A 289 -13.89 11.77 -22.48
CA VAL A 289 -12.56 12.40 -22.44
C VAL A 289 -12.38 13.18 -23.76
N GLY A 290 -12.83 14.44 -23.78
CA GLY A 290 -12.57 15.40 -24.87
C GLY A 290 -13.27 15.12 -26.22
N GLY A 291 -14.37 15.82 -26.50
CA GLY A 291 -14.93 15.95 -27.86
C GLY A 291 -16.32 15.35 -28.04
N THR A 292 -17.15 16.09 -28.78
CA THR A 292 -18.61 16.01 -28.89
C THR A 292 -19.18 14.79 -29.60
N ASP A 293 -20.36 14.38 -29.14
CA ASP A 293 -21.46 13.72 -29.86
C ASP A 293 -21.13 13.07 -31.21
N GLU A 294 -21.11 11.74 -31.21
CA GLU A 294 -21.83 10.94 -32.21
C GLU A 294 -22.06 9.54 -31.60
N THR A 295 -23.22 9.38 -30.97
CA THR A 295 -23.78 8.04 -30.72
C THR A 295 -24.34 7.50 -32.04
N PRO A 296 -24.09 6.24 -32.37
CA PRO A 296 -25.11 5.41 -32.98
C PRO A 296 -25.75 4.57 -31.88
N ALA A 297 -27.05 4.79 -31.71
CA ALA A 297 -28.08 3.99 -31.07
C ALA A 297 -27.64 2.85 -30.12
N ALA A 298 -28.10 2.97 -28.87
CA ALA A 298 -28.22 1.90 -27.90
C ALA A 298 -28.96 0.67 -28.47
N ASP A 299 -28.39 -0.51 -28.25
CA ASP A 299 -29.10 -1.79 -28.24
C ASP A 299 -29.18 -2.24 -26.76
N PRO A 300 -30.38 -2.53 -26.20
CA PRO A 300 -30.51 -2.82 -24.78
C PRO A 300 -30.23 -4.31 -24.50
N GLY A 301 -29.19 -4.55 -23.71
CA GLY A 301 -29.18 -5.66 -22.77
C GLY A 301 -28.19 -6.79 -23.04
N ILE A 302 -27.01 -6.69 -22.41
CA ILE A 302 -26.32 -7.85 -21.85
C ILE A 302 -25.78 -7.45 -20.48
N SER A 303 -26.49 -7.84 -19.42
CA SER A 303 -25.95 -7.91 -18.07
C SER A 303 -25.04 -9.14 -17.99
N GLY A 304 -23.73 -8.95 -18.06
CA GLY A 304 -22.75 -9.99 -17.78
C GLY A 304 -22.65 -10.24 -16.29
N ASN A 305 -23.61 -10.98 -15.72
CA ASN A 305 -23.52 -11.56 -14.38
C ASN A 305 -23.10 -13.02 -14.53
N SER A 306 -21.85 -13.35 -14.20
CA SER A 306 -21.34 -14.72 -14.17
C SER A 306 -21.59 -15.34 -12.79
N GLY A 307 -22.74 -16.02 -12.65
CA GLY A 307 -23.08 -16.85 -11.49
C GLY A 307 -23.95 -18.03 -11.92
N ALA A 308 -23.47 -19.24 -11.64
CA ALA A 308 -23.97 -20.53 -12.11
C ALA A 308 -25.33 -20.98 -11.54
N GLY A 309 -26.00 -21.90 -12.26
CA GLY A 309 -26.75 -23.01 -11.65
C GLY A 309 -28.27 -23.04 -11.81
N GLU A 310 -28.74 -23.82 -12.79
CA GLU A 310 -29.91 -24.74 -12.79
C GLU A 310 -31.29 -24.28 -12.25
N ASN A 311 -32.32 -24.24 -13.10
CA ASN A 311 -33.22 -25.38 -13.42
C ASN A 311 -34.51 -24.90 -14.13
N ALA A 312 -35.09 -25.78 -14.94
CA ALA A 312 -36.20 -25.60 -15.87
C ALA A 312 -37.59 -25.38 -15.23
N GLY A 313 -38.50 -24.77 -16.00
CA GLY A 313 -39.95 -24.82 -15.75
C GLY A 313 -40.77 -23.95 -16.70
N ALA A 314 -41.42 -24.58 -17.68
CA ALA A 314 -42.30 -23.98 -18.68
C ALA A 314 -43.68 -23.56 -18.13
N GLY A 315 -44.35 -22.60 -18.79
CA GLY A 315 -45.79 -22.36 -18.59
C GLY A 315 -46.35 -21.08 -19.22
N ASN A 316 -47.16 -21.25 -20.29
CA ASN A 316 -47.84 -20.26 -21.11
C ASN A 316 -48.90 -19.39 -20.37
N ASN A 317 -49.22 -18.17 -20.85
CA ASN A 317 -50.37 -17.86 -21.75
C ASN A 317 -50.78 -16.37 -21.76
N ALA A 318 -51.44 -15.97 -22.85
CA ALA A 318 -51.82 -14.66 -23.39
C ALA A 318 -52.78 -13.75 -22.58
N GLY A 319 -52.86 -12.47 -22.97
CA GLY A 319 -54.01 -11.60 -22.64
C GLY A 319 -53.88 -10.07 -22.87
N ASN A 320 -54.14 -9.64 -24.11
CA ASN A 320 -54.61 -8.35 -24.64
C ASN A 320 -55.10 -7.18 -23.71
N GLY A 321 -54.60 -5.96 -23.98
CA GLY A 321 -55.43 -4.75 -24.27
C GLY A 321 -55.77 -3.75 -23.16
N GLY A 322 -55.50 -2.45 -23.40
CA GLY A 322 -56.23 -1.33 -22.78
C GLY A 322 -55.40 -0.15 -22.28
N ASN A 323 -55.60 1.01 -22.91
CA ASN A 323 -54.97 2.32 -22.70
C ASN A 323 -55.46 3.07 -21.42
N THR A 324 -54.67 4.10 -21.04
CA THR A 324 -54.88 5.20 -20.07
C THR A 324 -54.65 4.94 -18.58
N ASP A 325 -53.51 5.38 -18.04
CA ASP A 325 -53.44 6.58 -17.18
C ASP A 325 -52.00 6.90 -16.77
N SER A 326 -51.68 8.19 -16.85
CA SER A 326 -50.42 8.81 -16.50
C SER A 326 -50.11 8.69 -15.01
N VAL A 327 -49.03 7.97 -14.66
CA VAL A 327 -48.32 8.15 -13.39
C VAL A 327 -46.84 8.26 -13.70
N ASN A 328 -46.30 9.46 -13.47
CA ASN A 328 -44.89 9.79 -13.60
C ASN A 328 -44.16 9.23 -12.37
N ASP A 329 -43.62 8.01 -12.46
CA ASP A 329 -42.69 7.45 -11.46
C ASP A 329 -41.25 7.75 -11.89
N SER A 330 -40.77 8.91 -11.48
CA SER A 330 -39.39 9.34 -11.67
C SER A 330 -38.51 8.78 -10.55
N SER A 331 -37.99 7.56 -10.71
CA SER A 331 -36.84 7.07 -9.95
C SER A 331 -35.53 7.37 -10.68
N GLN A 332 -35.26 8.67 -10.89
CA GLN A 332 -33.90 9.11 -11.18
C GLN A 332 -33.08 9.00 -9.88
N SER A 333 -32.26 7.96 -9.78
CA SER A 333 -31.21 7.85 -8.76
C SER A 333 -30.18 8.97 -8.97
N GLN A 334 -30.47 10.17 -8.47
CA GLN A 334 -29.49 11.23 -8.36
C GLN A 334 -28.41 10.78 -7.38
N THR A 335 -27.21 10.53 -7.90
CA THR A 335 -26.01 10.23 -7.12
C THR A 335 -25.55 11.50 -6.41
N SER A 336 -26.25 11.91 -5.36
CA SER A 336 -25.85 13.06 -4.54
C SER A 336 -24.62 12.70 -3.72
N THR A 337 -23.51 13.40 -3.94
CA THR A 337 -22.32 13.33 -3.10
C THR A 337 -22.62 13.84 -1.69
N VAL A 338 -22.23 13.09 -0.67
CA VAL A 338 -22.34 13.45 0.75
C VAL A 338 -20.97 13.31 1.42
N TYR A 339 -20.78 14.02 2.53
CA TYR A 339 -19.51 14.13 3.24
C TYR A 339 -19.59 13.47 4.62
N TYR A 340 -18.50 12.90 5.12
CA TYR A 340 -18.45 12.21 6.41
C TYR A 340 -17.04 12.23 7.02
N THR A 341 -16.91 11.78 8.27
CA THR A 341 -15.61 11.54 8.92
C THR A 341 -15.41 10.03 9.14
N PRO A 342 -14.18 9.49 9.17
CA PRO A 342 -13.93 8.03 9.18
C PRO A 342 -14.73 7.28 10.24
N ASN A 343 -14.77 7.84 11.44
CA ASN A 343 -15.47 7.29 12.60
C ASN A 343 -16.83 7.97 12.88
N GLY A 344 -17.29 8.84 11.98
CA GLY A 344 -18.53 9.60 12.11
C GLY A 344 -19.76 8.77 11.74
N LYS A 345 -20.80 8.82 12.58
CA LYS A 345 -22.10 8.18 12.35
C LYS A 345 -23.04 8.98 11.44
N LYS A 346 -22.58 10.14 10.96
CA LYS A 346 -23.38 11.10 10.21
C LYS A 346 -22.80 11.36 8.83
N TYR A 347 -23.67 11.52 7.83
CA TYR A 347 -23.32 12.10 6.54
C TYR A 347 -23.89 13.51 6.40
N HIS A 348 -23.25 14.33 5.57
CA HIS A 348 -23.51 15.76 5.43
C HIS A 348 -23.70 16.12 3.95
N SER A 349 -24.63 17.03 3.63
CA SER A 349 -24.84 17.51 2.25
C SER A 349 -23.73 18.45 1.76
N THR A 350 -22.91 18.96 2.67
CA THR A 350 -21.85 19.94 2.40
C THR A 350 -20.63 19.67 3.29
N PRO A 351 -19.39 19.85 2.79
CA PRO A 351 -18.18 19.67 3.60
C PRO A 351 -18.03 20.82 4.61
N ASN A 352 -18.70 21.95 4.39
CA ASN A 352 -18.67 23.13 5.25
C ASN A 352 -19.69 23.08 6.40
N CYS A 353 -20.27 21.92 6.68
CA CYS A 353 -21.24 21.78 7.77
C CYS A 353 -20.59 22.19 9.10
N PRO A 354 -21.22 23.07 9.93
CA PRO A 354 -20.63 23.51 11.20
C PRO A 354 -20.24 22.38 12.15
N THR A 355 -20.94 21.25 12.08
CA THR A 355 -20.62 20.05 12.89
C THR A 355 -19.36 19.32 12.42
N LEU A 356 -18.86 19.60 11.21
CA LEU A 356 -17.61 19.08 10.67
C LEU A 356 -16.41 20.00 10.95
N SER A 357 -16.64 21.24 11.40
CA SER A 357 -15.61 22.31 11.56
C SER A 357 -14.39 21.94 12.40
N ARG A 358 -14.48 20.94 13.29
CA ARG A 358 -13.37 20.45 14.14
C ARG A 358 -12.68 19.20 13.61
N SER A 359 -13.16 18.65 12.50
CA SER A 359 -12.62 17.41 11.91
C SER A 359 -11.50 17.75 10.95
N ARG A 360 -10.31 17.17 11.15
CA ARG A 360 -9.16 17.39 10.27
C ARG A 360 -9.29 16.65 8.93
N ASN A 361 -10.08 15.57 8.91
CA ASN A 361 -10.27 14.73 7.74
C ASN A 361 -11.77 14.61 7.44
N ILE A 362 -12.20 15.12 6.28
CA ILE A 362 -13.56 15.05 5.76
C ILE A 362 -13.49 14.29 4.43
N TYR A 363 -14.23 13.20 4.34
CA TYR A 363 -14.30 12.31 3.19
C TYR A 363 -15.63 12.53 2.47
N SER A 364 -15.72 12.10 1.21
CA SER A 364 -16.98 12.14 0.45
C SER A 364 -17.31 10.77 -0.13
N THR A 365 -18.60 10.50 -0.35
CA THR A 365 -19.12 9.26 -0.95
C THR A 365 -20.51 9.51 -1.52
N SER A 366 -21.13 8.54 -2.18
CA SER A 366 -22.52 8.64 -2.62
C SER A 366 -23.48 8.53 -1.44
N LEU A 367 -24.65 9.18 -1.53
CA LEU A 367 -25.72 9.05 -0.53
C LEU A 367 -26.04 7.57 -0.23
N THR A 368 -26.13 6.74 -1.27
CA THR A 368 -26.39 5.30 -1.17
C THR A 368 -25.31 4.59 -0.35
N ASN A 369 -24.03 4.85 -0.61
CA ASN A 369 -22.93 4.20 0.12
C ASN A 369 -22.83 4.67 1.58
N ALA A 370 -23.11 5.95 1.84
CA ALA A 370 -23.20 6.46 3.21
C ALA A 370 -24.31 5.75 4.01
N GLN A 371 -25.48 5.57 3.41
CA GLN A 371 -26.61 4.86 4.02
C GLN A 371 -26.31 3.37 4.20
N ALA A 372 -25.74 2.69 3.20
CA ALA A 372 -25.34 1.30 3.27
C ALA A 372 -24.30 1.05 4.39
N SER A 373 -23.44 2.04 4.66
CA SER A 373 -22.47 2.02 5.77
C SER A 373 -23.09 2.34 7.15
N GLY A 374 -24.41 2.40 7.27
CA GLY A 374 -25.12 2.69 8.53
C GLY A 374 -25.01 4.14 9.00
N ARG A 375 -24.55 5.08 8.16
CA ARG A 375 -24.51 6.51 8.50
C ARG A 375 -25.88 7.12 8.29
N THR A 376 -26.23 8.07 9.16
CA THR A 376 -27.53 8.75 9.13
C THR A 376 -27.38 10.23 8.79
N ALA A 377 -28.41 10.87 8.25
CA ALA A 377 -28.34 12.29 7.88
C ALA A 377 -27.98 13.17 9.09
N CYS A 378 -27.09 14.15 8.86
CA CYS A 378 -26.83 15.22 9.82
C CYS A 378 -27.99 16.23 9.83
N LYS A 379 -28.63 16.40 11.00
CA LYS A 379 -29.78 17.30 11.23
C LYS A 379 -29.52 18.80 11.00
N VAL A 380 -28.27 19.19 10.72
CA VAL A 380 -27.87 20.60 10.53
C VAL A 380 -27.82 20.97 9.05
N CYS A 381 -27.53 20.01 8.18
CA CYS A 381 -27.39 20.24 6.73
C CYS A 381 -28.35 19.37 5.89
N HIS A 382 -29.19 18.59 6.55
CA HIS A 382 -30.38 17.90 6.09
C HIS A 382 -31.46 18.09 7.16
#